data_AF-A0A2V6VRQ5-F1
#
_entry.id   AF-A0A2V6VRQ5-F1
#
_cell.length_a   1.000
_cell.length_b   1.000
_cell.length_c   1.000
_cell.angle_alpha   90.00
_cell.angle_beta   90.00
_cell.angle_gamma   90.00
#
_symmetry.space_group_name_H-M   'P 1'
#
loop_
_entity.id
_entity.type
_entity.pdbx_description
1 polymer ?
#
loop_
_entity_poly.entity_id
_entity_poly.type
_entity_poly.pdbx_seq_one_letter_code
_entity_poly.pdbx_strand_id
1 'polypeptide(L)'
;MAISAVYRVDRSYSWNYEHAPTLPRVRRLPPGPGARLVGYDLNSPLGVAAGPLLNSRWIEGYARLGYDVLTYATVRSRPHGALGLPNIRHVDNHEQGAVIAKRPGLNGNTTIAVSLGQPSMDPEVWRKDVRRAKERIGRGQMLVVSVMGTPSLTDGIDAFIADYALCATWACEAGADAIEVHLAAPNPFAEPGLMVYE
;
A
#
# COMPACT_ATOMS: atom_id res chain seq x y z
N MET A 1 17.27 -19.11 -12.68
CA MET A 1 17.24 -18.40 -11.39
C MET A 1 15.81 -18.37 -10.92
N ALA A 2 15.51 -18.87 -9.71
CA ALA A 2 14.19 -18.69 -9.14
C ALA A 2 13.99 -17.19 -8.86
N ILE A 3 13.01 -16.58 -9.51
CA ILE A 3 12.61 -15.20 -9.21
C ILE A 3 11.97 -15.25 -7.82
N SER A 4 12.72 -14.90 -6.77
CA SER A 4 12.12 -14.70 -5.45
C SER A 4 11.21 -13.50 -5.54
N ALA A 5 9.96 -13.63 -5.10
CA ALA A 5 9.08 -12.50 -4.92
C ALA A 5 9.74 -11.47 -3.99
N VAL A 6 9.59 -10.19 -4.35
CA VAL A 6 10.14 -9.05 -3.59
C VAL A 6 9.56 -9.03 -2.17
N TYR A 7 8.25 -9.27 -2.05
CA TYR A 7 7.57 -9.57 -0.79
C TYR A 7 7.56 -11.08 -0.56
N ARG A 8 7.96 -11.51 0.65
CA ARG A 8 8.02 -12.91 1.06
C ARG A 8 6.71 -13.36 1.68
N VAL A 9 5.92 -14.11 0.92
CA VAL A 9 4.59 -14.64 1.33
C VAL A 9 4.67 -15.72 2.41
N ASP A 10 5.86 -16.30 2.63
CA ASP A 10 6.16 -17.26 3.70
C ASP A 10 6.65 -16.57 4.99
N ARG A 11 6.69 -15.23 5.01
CA ARG A 11 7.14 -14.42 6.14
C ARG A 11 6.04 -13.46 6.58
N SER A 12 6.07 -13.10 7.87
CA SER A 12 5.08 -12.18 8.43
C SER A 12 5.19 -10.80 7.79
N TYR A 13 4.14 -9.99 7.93
CA TYR A 13 4.16 -8.59 7.53
C TYR A 13 5.31 -7.82 8.20
N SER A 14 5.48 -7.99 9.52
CA SER A 14 6.57 -7.33 10.27
C SER A 14 7.95 -7.72 9.75
N TRP A 15 8.16 -8.99 9.37
CA TRP A 15 9.41 -9.41 8.76
C TRP A 15 9.66 -8.68 7.44
N ASN A 16 8.66 -8.61 6.55
CA ASN A 16 8.79 -7.88 5.28
C ASN A 16 8.98 -6.36 5.51
N TYR A 17 8.32 -5.81 6.52
CA TYR A 17 8.48 -4.40 6.91
C TYR A 17 9.94 -4.11 7.32
N GLU A 18 10.55 -5.00 8.10
CA GLU A 18 11.93 -4.91 8.59
C GLU A 18 12.99 -5.24 7.51
N HIS A 19 12.63 -6.07 6.53
CA HIS A 19 13.54 -6.60 5.51
C HIS A 19 13.14 -6.10 4.13
N ALA A 20 13.28 -4.79 3.91
CA ALA A 20 13.07 -4.19 2.60
C ALA A 20 13.99 -4.84 1.55
N PRO A 21 13.49 -5.08 0.32
CA PRO A 21 14.23 -5.77 -0.72
C PRO A 21 15.44 -4.95 -1.19
N THR A 22 16.52 -5.64 -1.58
CA THR A 22 17.59 -5.01 -2.33
C THR A 22 17.22 -5.00 -3.81
N LEU A 23 16.82 -3.84 -4.32
CA LEU A 23 16.45 -3.65 -5.73
C LEU A 23 17.67 -3.24 -6.57
N PRO A 24 17.69 -3.57 -7.87
CA PRO A 24 18.79 -3.20 -8.75
C PRO A 24 18.91 -1.68 -8.86
N ARG A 25 20.14 -1.18 -8.94
CA ARG A 25 20.40 0.23 -9.20
C ARG A 25 20.32 0.52 -10.69
N VAL A 26 19.35 1.34 -11.09
CA VAL A 26 19.24 1.81 -12.47
C VAL A 26 20.08 3.08 -12.64
N ARG A 27 21.15 3.02 -13.44
CA ARG A 27 22.09 4.15 -13.59
C ARG A 27 21.47 5.35 -14.31
N ARG A 28 20.60 5.09 -15.28
CA ARG A 28 19.89 6.11 -16.05
C ARG A 28 18.50 5.58 -16.40
N LEU A 29 17.48 6.28 -15.95
CA LEU A 29 16.11 6.01 -16.38
C LEU A 29 15.90 6.62 -17.77
N PRO A 30 15.25 5.90 -18.71
CA PRO A 30 14.83 6.51 -19.95
C PRO A 30 13.80 7.62 -19.65
N PRO A 31 13.76 8.69 -20.45
CA PRO A 31 12.69 9.67 -20.31
C PRO A 31 11.34 8.99 -20.56
N GLY A 32 10.38 9.20 -19.65
CA GLY A 32 9.01 8.78 -19.84
C GLY A 32 8.22 9.79 -20.68
N PRO A 33 7.00 9.45 -21.10
CA PRO A 33 6.13 10.37 -21.84
C PRO A 33 5.66 11.58 -21.02
N GLY A 34 5.96 11.62 -19.72
CA GLY A 34 5.36 12.54 -18.76
C GLY A 34 3.91 12.18 -18.44
N ALA A 35 3.38 12.75 -17.36
CA ALA A 35 1.96 12.72 -17.04
C ALA A 35 1.63 13.89 -16.11
N ARG A 36 0.33 14.20 -15.96
CA ARG A 36 -0.15 15.13 -14.93
C ARG A 36 -1.22 14.45 -14.09
N LEU A 37 -1.06 14.48 -12.77
CA LEU A 37 -2.00 13.87 -11.83
C LEU A 37 -2.22 14.81 -10.65
N VAL A 38 -3.48 15.12 -10.33
CA VAL A 38 -3.89 15.98 -9.19
C VAL A 38 -3.06 17.27 -9.04
N GLY A 39 -2.67 17.87 -10.18
CA GLY A 39 -1.89 19.11 -10.22
C GLY A 39 -0.37 18.95 -10.29
N TYR A 40 0.17 17.74 -10.14
CA TYR A 40 1.61 17.43 -10.20
C TYR A 40 2.03 16.97 -11.59
N ASP A 41 3.17 17.47 -12.05
CA ASP A 41 3.85 16.99 -13.26
C ASP A 41 4.77 15.81 -12.90
N LEU A 42 4.60 14.70 -13.63
CA LEU A 42 5.29 13.42 -13.39
C LEU A 42 6.23 13.08 -14.54
N ASN A 43 7.28 12.30 -14.28
CA ASN A 43 8.16 11.81 -15.35
C ASN A 43 7.48 10.74 -16.23
N SER A 44 6.52 9.99 -15.68
CA SER A 44 5.76 8.94 -16.35
C SER A 44 4.43 8.67 -15.61
N PRO A 45 3.47 7.95 -16.24
CA PRO A 45 2.23 7.54 -15.57
C PRO A 45 2.38 6.26 -14.73
N LEU A 46 3.60 5.72 -14.55
CA LEU A 46 3.81 4.44 -13.88
C LEU A 46 3.76 4.61 -12.36
N GLY A 47 2.90 3.83 -11.72
CA GLY A 47 2.71 3.86 -10.27
C GLY A 47 2.72 2.49 -9.61
N VAL A 48 2.88 2.51 -8.30
CA VAL A 48 2.70 1.35 -7.42
C VAL A 48 1.57 1.67 -6.46
N ALA A 49 0.53 0.83 -6.47
CA ALA A 49 -0.64 0.97 -5.60
C ALA A 49 -0.29 0.81 -4.11
N ALA A 50 -1.22 1.18 -3.23
CA ALA A 50 -1.09 0.96 -1.79
C ALA A 50 -0.93 -0.53 -1.47
N GLY A 51 -0.12 -0.84 -0.44
CA GLY A 51 0.05 -2.20 0.08
C GLY A 51 1.46 -2.75 -0.12
N PRO A 52 2.00 -2.86 -1.36
CA PRO A 52 3.37 -3.36 -1.59
C PRO A 52 4.48 -2.49 -0.99
N LEU A 53 4.30 -1.17 -0.91
CA LEU A 53 5.32 -0.24 -0.43
C LEU A 53 5.16 0.02 1.08
N LEU A 54 5.78 -0.85 1.89
CA LEU A 54 5.52 -0.93 3.32
C LEU A 54 6.04 0.26 4.14
N ASN A 55 7.13 0.88 3.67
CA ASN A 55 7.78 2.03 4.32
C ASN A 55 8.72 2.75 3.34
N SER A 56 9.39 3.78 3.82
CA SER A 56 10.31 4.66 3.10
C SER A 56 11.43 3.92 2.37
N ARG A 57 11.90 2.77 2.87
CA ARG A 57 12.91 1.95 2.17
C ARG A 57 12.33 1.28 0.92
N TRP A 58 11.08 0.84 0.98
CA TRP A 58 10.37 0.31 -0.18
C TRP A 58 10.09 1.43 -1.19
N ILE A 59 9.58 2.57 -0.72
CA ILE A 59 9.31 3.76 -1.56
C ILE A 59 10.58 4.18 -2.30
N GLU A 60 11.71 4.37 -1.59
CA GLU A 60 13.00 4.75 -2.18
C GLU A 60 13.48 3.73 -3.23
N GLY A 61 13.31 2.44 -2.93
CA GLY A 61 13.68 1.38 -3.84
C GLY A 61 12.92 1.46 -5.16
N TYR A 62 11.60 1.62 -5.12
CA TYR A 62 10.75 1.69 -6.31
C TYR A 62 10.86 3.03 -7.04
N ALA A 63 11.06 4.14 -6.32
CA ALA A 63 11.41 5.44 -6.91
C ALA A 63 12.66 5.33 -7.80
N ARG A 64 13.70 4.63 -7.33
CA ARG A 64 14.94 4.41 -8.09
C ARG A 64 14.78 3.52 -9.31
N LEU A 65 13.74 2.67 -9.34
CA LEU A 65 13.39 1.89 -10.52
C LEU A 65 12.62 2.72 -11.58
N GLY A 66 12.20 3.94 -11.22
CA GLY A 66 11.51 4.87 -12.14
C GLY A 66 10.00 4.89 -12.04
N TYR A 67 9.42 4.36 -10.97
CA TYR A 67 7.99 4.60 -10.67
C TYR A 67 7.82 6.01 -10.14
N ASP A 68 6.86 6.74 -10.69
CA ASP A 68 6.66 8.16 -10.39
C ASP A 68 5.42 8.42 -9.53
N VAL A 69 4.48 7.47 -9.44
CA VAL A 69 3.38 7.52 -8.46
C VAL A 69 3.59 6.44 -7.41
N LEU A 70 3.99 6.84 -6.21
CA LEU A 70 4.41 5.92 -5.15
C LEU A 70 3.39 5.99 -4.01
N THR A 71 2.53 4.98 -3.90
CA THR A 71 1.52 4.94 -2.83
C THR A 71 2.06 4.21 -1.62
N TYR A 72 2.25 4.95 -0.53
CA TYR A 72 2.60 4.43 0.79
C TYR A 72 1.46 3.52 1.31
N ALA A 73 1.83 2.43 1.99
CA ALA A 73 0.87 1.47 2.56
C ALA A 73 -0.21 2.15 3.41
N THR A 74 -1.45 1.63 3.38
CA THR A 74 -2.58 2.25 4.08
C THR A 74 -2.28 2.43 5.57
N VAL A 75 -2.39 3.66 6.06
CA VAL A 75 -2.17 4.02 7.46
C VAL A 75 -3.49 4.33 8.17
N ARG A 76 -3.45 4.27 9.49
CA ARG A 76 -4.59 4.51 10.39
C ARG A 76 -4.22 5.47 11.51
N SER A 77 -5.23 5.97 12.20
CA SER A 77 -5.08 6.82 13.39
C SER A 77 -4.61 6.08 14.65
N ARG A 78 -4.64 4.74 14.64
CA ARG A 78 -4.17 3.86 15.71
C ARG A 78 -3.41 2.66 15.11
N PRO A 79 -2.48 2.03 15.85
CA PRO A 79 -1.82 0.83 15.37
C PRO A 79 -2.84 -0.28 15.09
N HIS A 80 -2.62 -1.02 14.01
CA HIS A 80 -3.43 -2.17 13.62
C HIS A 80 -2.52 -3.30 13.13
N GLY A 81 -2.61 -4.46 13.77
CA GLY A 81 -1.74 -5.60 13.48
C GLY A 81 -2.11 -6.30 12.18
N ALA A 82 -1.13 -6.89 11.51
CA ALA A 82 -1.39 -7.73 10.35
C ALA A 82 -1.95 -9.08 10.79
N LEU A 83 -2.87 -9.65 10.00
CA LEU A 83 -3.33 -11.02 10.20
C LEU A 83 -2.19 -12.03 9.96
N GLY A 84 -2.27 -13.16 10.68
CA GLY A 84 -1.27 -14.22 10.64
C GLY A 84 -1.17 -14.93 9.28
N LEU A 85 -0.10 -15.70 9.10
CA LEU A 85 0.08 -16.52 7.90
C LEU A 85 -0.89 -17.71 7.87
N PRO A 86 -1.36 -18.14 6.67
CA PRO A 86 -1.14 -17.51 5.38
C PRO A 86 -2.11 -16.34 5.13
N ASN A 87 -1.56 -15.19 4.76
CA ASN A 87 -2.33 -13.97 4.46
C ASN A 87 -2.17 -13.50 2.99
N ILE A 88 -1.35 -14.20 2.20
CA ILE A 88 -1.24 -14.04 0.75
C ILE A 88 -1.18 -15.43 0.12
N ARG A 89 -2.06 -15.71 -0.84
CA ARG A 89 -2.07 -16.97 -1.58
C ARG A 89 -2.29 -16.72 -3.06
N HIS A 90 -1.59 -17.47 -3.91
CA HIS A 90 -1.93 -17.54 -5.34
C HIS A 90 -3.23 -18.32 -5.49
N VAL A 91 -4.13 -17.82 -6.33
CA VAL A 91 -5.44 -18.42 -6.55
C VAL A 91 -5.77 -18.46 -8.04
N ASP A 92 -6.56 -19.46 -8.42
CA ASP A 92 -7.23 -19.55 -9.71
C ASP A 92 -8.67 -19.05 -9.51
N ASN A 93 -9.09 -18.06 -10.28
CA ASN A 93 -10.45 -17.53 -10.22
C ASN A 93 -11.40 -18.45 -11.01
N HIS A 94 -12.42 -18.97 -10.32
CA HIS A 94 -13.51 -19.73 -10.93
C HIS A 94 -14.84 -19.00 -10.69
N GLU A 95 -15.88 -19.38 -11.44
CA GLU A 95 -17.21 -18.74 -11.35
C GLU A 95 -17.79 -18.73 -9.93
N GLN A 96 -17.54 -19.79 -9.16
CA GLN A 96 -18.08 -19.97 -7.81
C GLN A 96 -17.13 -19.48 -6.70
N GLY A 97 -15.94 -19.00 -7.05
CA GLY A 97 -14.95 -18.51 -6.09
C GLY A 97 -13.50 -18.78 -6.49
N ALA A 98 -12.59 -18.29 -5.66
CA ALA A 98 -11.16 -18.46 -5.84
C ALA A 98 -10.66 -19.75 -5.17
N VAL A 99 -9.92 -20.58 -5.91
CA VAL A 99 -9.31 -21.82 -5.40
C VAL A 99 -7.81 -21.63 -5.30
N ILE A 100 -7.16 -22.19 -4.28
CA ILE A 100 -5.70 -22.08 -4.12
C ILE A 100 -5.01 -22.70 -5.34
N ALA A 101 -4.21 -21.89 -6.04
CA ALA A 101 -3.48 -22.32 -7.21
C ALA A 101 -2.39 -23.31 -6.82
N LYS A 102 -2.25 -24.40 -7.60
CA LYS A 102 -1.18 -25.40 -7.37
C LYS A 102 0.21 -24.83 -7.67
N ARG A 103 0.30 -23.82 -8.55
CA ARG A 103 1.54 -23.15 -8.93
C ARG A 103 1.26 -21.65 -9.16
N PRO A 104 2.17 -20.76 -8.75
CA PRO A 104 2.08 -19.34 -9.11
C PRO A 104 2.09 -19.17 -10.64
N GLY A 105 1.25 -18.27 -11.16
CA GLY A 105 1.37 -17.80 -12.54
C GLY A 105 2.70 -17.07 -12.75
N LEU A 106 3.25 -17.15 -13.96
CA LEU A 106 4.47 -16.44 -14.35
C LEU A 106 4.11 -15.12 -15.06
N ASN A 107 5.05 -14.16 -15.03
CA ASN A 107 5.01 -12.93 -15.83
C ASN A 107 3.72 -12.10 -15.69
N GLY A 108 3.23 -11.93 -14.46
CA GLY A 108 2.05 -11.10 -14.18
C GLY A 108 0.70 -11.78 -14.42
N ASN A 109 0.68 -13.03 -14.92
CA ASN A 109 -0.56 -13.78 -15.12
C ASN A 109 -0.97 -14.55 -13.85
N THR A 110 -0.85 -13.92 -12.68
CA THR A 110 -1.22 -14.53 -11.41
C THR A 110 -2.25 -13.70 -10.69
N THR A 111 -3.27 -14.35 -10.17
CA THR A 111 -4.18 -13.76 -9.18
C THR A 111 -3.70 -14.12 -7.78
N ILE A 112 -3.82 -13.18 -6.86
CA ILE A 112 -3.53 -13.39 -5.44
C ILE A 112 -4.74 -13.03 -4.59
N ALA A 113 -5.04 -13.86 -3.60
CA ALA A 113 -5.92 -13.51 -2.49
C ALA A 113 -5.06 -12.92 -1.37
N VAL A 114 -5.49 -11.77 -0.83
CA VAL A 114 -4.78 -11.03 0.22
C VAL A 114 -5.71 -10.79 1.40
N SER A 115 -5.28 -11.19 2.59
CA SER A 115 -6.01 -11.04 3.85
C SER A 115 -5.08 -10.48 4.93
N LEU A 116 -4.31 -9.43 4.61
CA LEU A 116 -3.37 -8.82 5.57
C LEU A 116 -4.07 -8.04 6.70
N GLY A 117 -5.32 -7.64 6.53
CA GLY A 117 -6.07 -6.86 7.53
C GLY A 117 -5.77 -5.36 7.54
N GLN A 118 -5.06 -4.86 6.53
CA GLN A 118 -4.64 -3.45 6.41
C GLN A 118 -3.87 -2.96 7.64
N PRO A 119 -2.70 -3.58 7.90
CA PRO A 119 -1.88 -3.26 9.04
C PRO A 119 -1.36 -1.83 8.96
N SER A 120 -1.38 -1.15 10.09
CA SER A 120 -0.81 0.18 10.26
C SER A 120 0.12 0.17 11.45
N MET A 121 1.30 0.75 11.28
CA MET A 121 2.18 1.05 12.41
C MET A 121 1.53 2.14 13.29
N ASP A 122 2.11 2.36 14.46
CA ASP A 122 1.76 3.49 15.30
C ASP A 122 1.86 4.83 14.52
N PRO A 123 0.92 5.78 14.72
CA PRO A 123 0.95 7.10 14.07
C PRO A 123 2.27 7.83 14.13
N GLU A 124 2.95 7.81 15.27
CA GLU A 124 4.23 8.48 15.42
C GLU A 124 5.34 7.81 14.60
N VAL A 125 5.23 6.51 14.37
CA VAL A 125 6.16 5.75 13.53
C VAL A 125 5.92 6.04 12.06
N TRP A 126 4.68 5.86 11.57
CA TRP A 126 4.41 6.03 10.14
C TRP A 126 4.52 7.48 9.70
N ARG A 127 4.12 8.47 10.51
CA ARG A 127 4.24 9.90 10.14
C ARG A 127 5.70 10.30 9.96
N LYS A 128 6.60 9.82 10.83
CA LYS A 128 8.05 10.03 10.67
C LYS A 128 8.60 9.31 9.45
N ASP A 129 8.06 8.14 9.13
CA ASP A 129 8.49 7.38 7.97
C ASP A 129 8.02 7.95 6.63
N VAL A 130 6.80 8.46 6.55
CA VAL A 130 6.26 9.18 5.39
C VAL A 130 7.13 10.41 5.08
N ARG A 131 7.55 11.18 6.09
CA ARG A 131 8.51 12.30 5.89
C ARG A 131 9.81 11.81 5.25
N ARG A 132 10.39 10.73 5.77
CA ARG A 132 11.59 10.11 5.18
C ARG A 132 11.34 9.60 3.76
N ALA A 133 10.17 9.06 3.48
CA ALA A 133 9.80 8.60 2.14
C ALA A 133 9.77 9.78 1.17
N LYS A 134 9.15 10.90 1.57
CA LYS A 134 9.07 12.12 0.77
C LYS A 134 10.45 12.71 0.46
N GLU A 135 11.35 12.72 1.44
CA GLU A 135 12.74 13.18 1.27
C GLU A 135 13.57 12.30 0.30
N ARG A 136 13.12 11.07 0.03
CA ARG A 136 13.86 10.07 -0.78
C ARG A 136 13.38 9.93 -2.21
N ILE A 137 12.23 10.51 -2.57
CA ILE A 137 11.73 10.51 -3.95
C ILE A 137 12.28 11.70 -4.73
N GLY A 138 12.43 11.54 -6.04
CA GLY A 138 13.01 12.52 -6.94
C GLY A 138 12.00 13.56 -7.47
N ARG A 139 12.52 14.54 -8.21
CA ARG A 139 11.68 15.48 -8.96
C ARG A 139 10.83 14.72 -9.99
N GLY A 140 9.59 15.14 -10.16
CA GLY A 140 8.63 14.48 -11.06
C GLY A 140 8.10 13.15 -10.52
N GLN A 141 8.31 12.88 -9.23
CA GLN A 141 7.72 11.77 -8.49
C GLN A 141 6.80 12.32 -7.41
N MET A 142 5.79 11.54 -7.09
CA MET A 142 4.72 11.90 -6.18
C MET A 142 4.54 10.80 -5.13
N LEU A 143 4.45 11.22 -3.86
CA LEU A 143 4.11 10.37 -2.73
C LEU A 143 2.61 10.48 -2.46
N VAL A 144 1.89 9.39 -2.71
CA VAL A 144 0.50 9.25 -2.29
C VAL A 144 0.48 8.52 -0.95
N VAL A 145 -0.33 8.96 0.01
CA VAL A 145 -0.53 8.24 1.26
C VAL A 145 -1.96 7.76 1.34
N SER A 146 -2.13 6.43 1.42
CA SER A 146 -3.43 5.80 1.60
C SER A 146 -3.82 5.87 3.08
N VAL A 147 -5.03 6.32 3.38
CA VAL A 147 -5.54 6.47 4.75
C VAL A 147 -6.85 5.70 4.92
N MET A 148 -7.02 5.12 6.11
CA MET A 148 -8.25 4.46 6.51
C MET A 148 -8.59 4.83 7.96
N GLY A 149 -9.87 5.12 8.20
CA GLY A 149 -10.38 5.33 9.55
C GLY A 149 -10.19 4.07 10.41
N THR A 150 -9.97 4.25 11.70
CA THR A 150 -9.95 3.18 12.69
C THR A 150 -11.32 3.10 13.36
N PRO A 151 -12.10 2.03 13.15
CA PRO A 151 -13.39 1.89 13.81
C PRO A 151 -13.22 1.84 15.32
N SER A 152 -14.22 2.36 16.02
CA SER A 152 -14.38 2.22 17.47
C SER A 152 -15.67 1.47 17.73
N LEU A 153 -15.68 0.58 18.73
CA LEU A 153 -16.88 -0.19 19.08
C LEU A 153 -17.92 0.66 19.83
N THR A 154 -17.49 1.80 20.39
CA THR A 154 -18.32 2.67 21.22
C THR A 154 -18.74 3.94 20.51
N ASP A 155 -17.97 4.37 19.50
CA ASP A 155 -18.16 5.67 18.88
C ASP A 155 -19.01 5.53 17.62
N GLY A 156 -19.88 6.51 17.37
CA GLY A 156 -20.77 6.51 16.21
C GLY A 156 -20.07 6.89 14.90
N ILE A 157 -20.86 6.89 13.82
CA ILE A 157 -20.38 7.19 12.45
C ILE A 157 -19.67 8.55 12.34
N ASP A 158 -20.13 9.58 13.05
CA ASP A 158 -19.50 10.91 13.03
C ASP A 158 -18.07 10.89 13.56
N ALA A 159 -17.81 10.10 14.61
CA ALA A 159 -16.46 9.92 15.15
C ALA A 159 -15.57 9.15 14.18
N PHE A 160 -16.13 8.18 13.45
CA PHE A 160 -15.40 7.44 12.42
C PHE A 160 -15.04 8.32 11.21
N ILE A 161 -15.95 9.19 10.77
CA ILE A 161 -15.67 10.19 9.72
C ILE A 161 -14.58 11.17 10.20
N ALA A 162 -14.67 11.64 11.44
CA ALA A 162 -13.66 12.51 12.03
C ALA A 162 -12.29 11.82 12.10
N ASP A 163 -12.25 10.50 12.36
CA ASP A 163 -11.02 9.72 12.37
C ASP A 163 -10.36 9.61 10.99
N TYR A 164 -11.15 9.44 9.92
CA TYR A 164 -10.65 9.54 8.53
C TYR A 164 -10.02 10.91 8.27
N ALA A 165 -10.72 11.99 8.63
CA ALA A 165 -10.23 13.35 8.43
C ALA A 165 -8.94 13.62 9.22
N LEU A 166 -8.84 13.12 10.45
CA LEU A 166 -7.64 13.20 11.27
C LEU A 166 -6.46 12.47 10.61
N CYS A 167 -6.67 11.23 10.16
CA CYS A 167 -5.63 10.45 9.50
C CYS A 167 -5.15 11.11 8.19
N ALA A 168 -6.07 11.62 7.38
CA ALA A 168 -5.78 12.41 6.18
C ALA A 168 -4.97 13.68 6.49
N THR A 169 -5.34 14.39 7.55
CA THR A 169 -4.61 15.59 8.01
C THR A 169 -3.17 15.24 8.39
N TRP A 170 -2.97 14.19 9.19
CA TRP A 170 -1.63 13.74 9.55
C TRP A 170 -0.79 13.26 8.37
N ALA A 171 -1.41 12.67 7.35
CA ALA A 171 -0.72 12.29 6.13
C ALA A 171 -0.23 13.52 5.34
N CYS A 172 -1.08 14.55 5.22
CA CYS A 172 -0.70 15.84 4.62
C CYS A 172 0.47 16.48 5.37
N GLU A 173 0.38 16.60 6.70
CA GLU A 173 1.45 17.14 7.56
C GLU A 173 2.75 16.33 7.50
N ALA A 174 2.67 15.05 7.18
CA ALA A 174 3.84 14.18 7.01
C ALA A 174 4.49 14.31 5.62
N GLY A 175 3.90 15.08 4.70
CA GLY A 175 4.48 15.37 3.39
C GLY A 175 3.89 14.57 2.23
N ALA A 176 2.68 14.02 2.37
CA ALA A 176 1.95 13.46 1.25
C ALA A 176 1.67 14.53 0.18
N ASP A 177 1.89 14.21 -1.09
CA ASP A 177 1.52 15.09 -2.21
C ASP A 177 0.02 14.96 -2.54
N ALA A 178 -0.54 13.76 -2.33
CA ALA A 178 -1.98 13.52 -2.28
C ALA A 178 -2.34 12.40 -1.30
N ILE A 179 -3.63 12.35 -0.99
CA ILE A 179 -4.21 11.42 -0.05
C ILE A 179 -5.17 10.51 -0.81
N GLU A 180 -4.99 9.21 -0.66
CA GLU A 180 -5.96 8.21 -1.11
C GLU A 180 -6.84 7.83 0.09
N VAL A 181 -8.14 8.14 0.02
CA VAL A 181 -9.10 7.75 1.07
C VAL A 181 -9.62 6.35 0.75
N HIS A 182 -9.22 5.36 1.54
CA HIS A 182 -9.52 3.94 1.27
C HIS A 182 -10.90 3.56 1.84
N LEU A 183 -11.92 3.57 0.98
CA LEU A 183 -13.33 3.23 1.30
C LEU A 183 -13.77 1.88 0.70
N ALA A 184 -12.83 1.03 0.32
CA ALA A 184 -13.09 -0.22 -0.39
C ALA A 184 -12.63 -1.45 0.41
N ALA A 185 -12.48 -1.31 1.73
CA ALA A 185 -12.10 -2.43 2.59
C ALA A 185 -13.21 -3.50 2.50
N PRO A 186 -12.94 -4.69 1.94
CA PRO A 186 -13.96 -5.71 1.79
C PRO A 186 -14.39 -6.19 3.18
N ASN A 187 -15.69 -6.27 3.40
CA ASN A 187 -16.23 -7.05 4.51
C ASN A 187 -16.33 -8.51 4.05
N PRO A 188 -15.45 -9.41 4.51
CA PRO A 188 -15.56 -10.82 4.12
C PRO A 188 -16.79 -11.51 4.72
N PHE A 189 -17.53 -10.84 5.62
CA PHE A 189 -18.68 -11.38 6.34
C PHE A 189 -19.99 -10.65 6.06
N ALA A 190 -19.99 -9.61 5.21
CA ALA A 190 -21.22 -8.92 4.79
C ALA A 190 -21.54 -9.19 3.32
N GLU A 191 -22.71 -8.70 2.88
CA GLU A 191 -23.10 -8.79 1.48
C GLU A 191 -22.07 -8.09 0.57
N PRO A 192 -21.80 -8.63 -0.62
CA PRO A 192 -20.88 -8.01 -1.57
C PRO A 192 -21.25 -6.56 -1.85
N GLY A 193 -20.30 -5.64 -1.67
CA GLY A 193 -20.51 -4.21 -1.86
C GLY A 193 -20.73 -3.43 -0.57
N LEU A 194 -20.97 -4.09 0.56
CA LEU A 194 -20.97 -3.46 1.87
C LEU A 194 -19.53 -3.25 2.36
N MET A 195 -19.20 -2.03 2.75
CA MET A 195 -17.99 -1.80 3.54
C MET A 195 -18.05 -2.58 4.85
N VAL A 196 -16.90 -2.86 5.48
CA VAL A 196 -16.85 -3.50 6.83
C VAL A 196 -17.72 -2.77 7.86
N TYR A 197 -18.02 -1.50 7.61
CA TYR A 197 -18.66 -0.58 8.54
C TYR A 197 -19.90 0.11 7.97
N GLU A 198 -20.51 -0.46 6.91
CA GLU A 198 -21.89 -0.13 6.50
C GLU A 198 -22.92 -0.99 7.22
#